data_AF-A0A3N5HFI9-F1
#
_entry.id   AF-A0A3N5HFI9-F1
#
_cell.length_a   1.000
_cell.length_b   1.000
_cell.length_c   1.000
_cell.angle_alpha   90.00
_cell.angle_beta   90.00
_cell.angle_gamma   90.00
#
_symmetry.space_group_name_H-M   'P 1'
#
loop_
_entity.id
_entity.type
_entity.pdbx_description
1 polymer ?
#
loop_
_entity_poly.entity_id
_entity_poly.type
_entity_poly.pdbx_seq_one_letter_code
_entity_poly.pdbx_strand_id
1 'polypeptide(L)'
;MWKIIAAAVAAFVLLVAIFYPMINEQTTSPCAALERRFLSVAIAESPPEEALAVQLARKLLDLGKGKIARQLVRRDNPDIPAVITCYQYYWHSMFDRQWLLRTGTRMIAR
;
A
#
# COMPACT_ATOMS: atom_id res chain seq x y z
N MET A 1 24.40 2.79 29.59
CA MET A 1 23.88 3.96 28.86
C MET A 1 23.70 3.67 27.36
N TRP A 2 24.74 3.25 26.63
CA TRP A 2 24.64 2.91 25.19
C TRP A 2 23.54 1.91 24.82
N LYS A 3 23.36 0.84 25.60
CA LYS A 3 22.30 -0.16 25.35
C LYS A 3 20.88 0.41 25.43
N ILE A 4 20.65 1.39 26.30
CA ILE A 4 19.34 2.05 26.46
C ILE A 4 19.08 2.97 25.27
N ILE A 5 20.10 3.72 24.84
CA ILE A 5 20.02 4.57 23.64
C ILE A 5 19.76 3.71 22.40
N ALA A 6 20.50 2.61 22.22
CA ALA A 6 20.30 1.69 21.10
C ALA A 6 18.88 1.08 21.11
N ALA A 7 18.37 0.68 22.28
CA ALA A 7 17.01 0.17 22.41
C ALA A 7 15.95 1.24 22.07
N ALA A 8 16.14 2.49 22.52
CA ALA A 8 15.24 3.60 22.21
C ALA A 8 15.23 3.93 20.71
N VAL A 9 16.40 3.95 20.06
CA VAL A 9 16.51 4.17 18.61
C VAL A 9 15.83 3.04 17.84
N ALA A 10 16.06 1.78 18.21
CA ALA A 10 15.41 0.64 17.56
C ALA A 10 13.88 0.69 17.71
N ALA A 11 13.38 1.02 18.91
CA ALA A 11 11.95 1.18 19.15
C ALA A 11 11.36 2.32 18.30
N PHE A 12 12.07 3.45 18.19
CA PHE A 12 11.65 4.57 17.34
C PHE A 12 11.57 4.18 15.86
N VAL A 13 12.58 3.49 15.33
CA VAL A 13 12.60 3.03 13.94
C VAL A 13 11.44 2.06 13.66
N LEU A 14 11.14 1.15 14.59
CA LEU A 14 10.02 0.22 14.46
C LEU A 14 8.67 0.96 14.44
N LEU A 15 8.49 1.95 15.31
CA LEU A 15 7.28 2.78 15.31
C LEU A 15 7.12 3.50 13.97
N VAL A 16 8.19 4.12 13.45
CA VAL A 16 8.14 4.74 12.13
C VAL A 16 7.77 3.70 11.06
N ALA A 17 8.39 2.52 11.04
CA ALA A 17 8.08 1.50 10.04
C ALA A 17 6.61 1.02 10.06
N ILE A 18 5.97 1.01 11.23
CA ILE A 18 4.57 0.58 11.38
C ILE A 18 3.58 1.70 11.06
N PHE A 19 3.86 2.93 11.50
CA PHE A 19 2.94 4.05 11.38
C PHE A 19 3.11 4.86 10.09
N TYR A 20 4.29 4.81 9.48
CA TYR A 20 4.62 5.57 8.27
C TYR A 20 3.61 5.36 7.12
N PRO A 21 3.16 4.14 6.77
CA PRO A 21 2.18 3.97 5.69
C PRO A 21 0.86 4.69 5.94
N MET A 22 0.38 4.68 7.20
CA MET A 22 -0.88 5.32 7.57
C MET A 22 -0.75 6.85 7.57
N ILE A 23 0.36 7.37 8.08
CA ILE A 23 0.64 8.81 8.12
C ILE A 23 0.87 9.36 6.70
N ASN A 24 1.71 8.69 5.90
CA ASN A 24 2.08 9.15 4.56
C ASN A 24 0.87 9.18 3.62
N GLU A 25 0.01 8.16 3.69
CA GLU A 25 -1.17 8.06 2.82
C GLU A 25 -2.44 8.68 3.44
N GLN A 26 -2.36 9.21 4.68
CA GLN A 26 -3.49 9.76 5.44
C GLN A 26 -4.67 8.79 5.59
N THR A 27 -4.39 7.53 5.95
CA THR A 27 -5.40 6.47 6.08
C THR A 27 -5.44 5.85 7.47
N THR A 28 -6.53 5.15 7.78
CA THR A 28 -6.74 4.49 9.08
C THR A 28 -6.34 3.01 9.09
N SER A 29 -5.91 2.45 7.95
CA SER A 29 -5.49 1.04 7.88
C SER A 29 -4.41 0.82 6.83
N PRO A 30 -3.52 -0.18 7.00
CA PRO A 30 -2.43 -0.44 6.06
C PRO A 30 -2.92 -0.89 4.68
N CYS A 31 -4.07 -1.57 4.59
CA CYS A 31 -4.65 -1.90 3.29
C CYS A 31 -5.24 -0.67 2.59
N ALA A 32 -5.81 0.28 3.33
CA ALA A 32 -6.23 1.55 2.75
C ALA A 32 -5.02 2.38 2.28
N ALA A 33 -3.91 2.36 3.03
CA ALA A 33 -2.65 2.97 2.62
C ALA A 33 -2.14 2.36 1.31
N LEU A 34 -2.16 1.02 1.19
CA LEU A 34 -1.76 0.33 -0.03
C LEU A 34 -2.65 0.69 -1.23
N GLU A 35 -3.97 0.80 -1.06
CA GLU A 35 -4.87 1.22 -2.14
C GLU A 35 -4.54 2.62 -2.65
N ARG A 36 -4.35 3.57 -1.73
CA ARG A 36 -3.96 4.95 -2.10
C ARG A 36 -2.61 4.99 -2.78
N ARG A 37 -1.66 4.20 -2.31
CA ARG A 37 -0.34 4.08 -2.93
C ARG A 37 -0.44 3.51 -4.34
N PHE A 38 -1.17 2.42 -4.54
CA PHE A 38 -1.42 1.82 -5.85
C PHE A 38 -1.99 2.85 -6.82
N LEU A 39 -3.00 3.60 -6.37
CA LEU A 39 -3.59 4.65 -7.16
C LEU A 39 -2.58 5.76 -7.51
N SER A 40 -1.82 6.25 -6.52
CA SER A 40 -0.82 7.31 -6.73
C SER A 40 0.23 6.92 -7.76
N VAL A 41 0.65 5.64 -7.74
CA VAL A 41 1.60 5.09 -8.70
C VAL A 41 0.94 4.93 -10.07
N ALA A 42 -0.30 4.43 -10.13
CA ALA A 42 -1.04 4.29 -11.38
C ALA A 42 -1.25 5.65 -12.07
N ILE A 43 -1.66 6.68 -11.33
CA ILE A 43 -1.80 8.05 -11.85
C ILE A 43 -0.47 8.57 -12.40
N ALA A 44 0.63 8.34 -11.67
CA ALA A 44 1.94 8.84 -12.06
C ALA A 44 2.53 8.14 -13.29
N GLU A 45 2.14 6.89 -13.55
CA GLU A 45 2.62 6.11 -14.69
C GLU A 45 1.66 6.09 -15.89
N SER A 46 0.39 6.50 -15.73
CA SER A 46 -0.60 6.53 -16.82
C SER A 46 -0.36 7.67 -17.82
N PRO A 47 -0.50 7.40 -19.14
CA PRO A 47 -0.44 8.43 -20.18
C PRO A 47 -1.65 9.40 -20.08
N PRO A 48 -1.51 10.64 -20.58
CA PRO A 48 -2.52 11.70 -20.44
C PRO A 48 -3.88 11.36 -21.09
N GLU A 49 -3.91 10.41 -22.02
CA GLU A 49 -5.12 9.96 -22.73
C GLU A 49 -6.07 9.15 -21.83
N GLU A 50 -5.58 8.58 -20.72
CA GLU A 50 -6.38 7.77 -19.77
C GLU A 50 -6.86 8.56 -18.54
N ALA A 51 -6.72 9.88 -18.54
CA ALA A 51 -6.99 10.74 -17.38
C ALA A 51 -8.40 10.56 -16.78
N LEU A 52 -9.41 10.22 -17.60
CA LEU A 52 -10.78 9.97 -17.13
C LEU A 52 -10.88 8.65 -16.36
N ALA A 53 -10.28 7.57 -16.87
CA ALA A 53 -10.28 6.26 -16.22
C ALA A 53 -9.53 6.31 -14.88
N VAL A 54 -8.43 7.06 -14.86
CA VAL A 54 -7.63 7.31 -13.66
C VAL A 54 -8.41 8.08 -12.59
N GLN A 55 -9.19 9.10 -12.97
CA GLN A 55 -10.05 9.82 -12.04
C GLN A 55 -11.20 8.97 -11.49
N LEU A 56 -11.76 8.08 -12.32
CA LEU A 56 -12.81 7.16 -11.90
C LEU A 56 -12.27 6.09 -10.94
N ALA A 57 -11.09 5.55 -11.23
CA ALA A 57 -10.35 4.64 -10.35
C ALA A 57 -10.05 5.30 -8.99
N ARG A 58 -9.67 6.58 -8.99
CA ARG A 58 -9.46 7.36 -7.76
C ARG A 58 -10.68 7.40 -6.88
N LYS A 59 -11.84 7.69 -7.48
CA LYS A 59 -13.12 7.76 -6.75
C LYS A 59 -13.55 6.39 -6.21
N LEU A 60 -13.38 5.33 -6.99
CA LEU A 60 -13.70 3.95 -6.59
C LEU A 60 -12.81 3.44 -5.45
N LEU A 61 -11.50 3.70 -5.52
CA LEU A 61 -10.54 3.27 -4.49
C LEU A 61 -10.67 4.07 -3.20
N ASP A 62 -10.95 5.37 -3.27
CA ASP A 62 -11.19 6.18 -2.06
C ASP A 62 -12.48 5.75 -1.32
N LEU A 63 -13.48 5.24 -2.05
CA LEU A 63 -14.66 4.57 -1.49
C LEU A 63 -14.36 3.17 -0.94
N GLY A 64 -13.37 2.47 -1.52
CA GLY A 64 -12.94 1.12 -1.15
C GLY A 64 -12.44 1.03 0.30
N LYS A 65 -11.82 2.09 0.84
CA LYS A 65 -11.34 2.18 2.24
C LYS A 65 -10.50 0.97 2.69
N GLY A 66 -9.69 0.40 1.81
CA GLY A 66 -8.85 -0.77 2.09
C GLY A 66 -9.52 -2.13 1.85
N LYS A 67 -10.79 -2.18 1.44
CA LYS A 67 -11.53 -3.44 1.19
C LYS A 67 -11.05 -4.14 -0.08
N ILE A 68 -10.73 -3.39 -1.12
CA ILE A 68 -10.30 -3.91 -2.42
C ILE A 68 -8.92 -4.55 -2.25
N ALA A 69 -7.95 -3.84 -1.69
CA ALA A 69 -6.64 -4.39 -1.37
C ALA A 69 -6.76 -5.57 -0.41
N ARG A 70 -7.59 -5.50 0.63
CA ARG A 70 -7.80 -6.62 1.56
C ARG A 70 -8.33 -7.87 0.86
N GLN A 71 -9.25 -7.73 -0.09
CA GLN A 71 -9.75 -8.87 -0.86
C GLN A 71 -8.69 -9.40 -1.82
N LEU A 72 -7.99 -8.52 -2.54
CA LEU A 72 -6.92 -8.88 -3.48
C LEU A 72 -5.78 -9.63 -2.78
N VAL A 73 -5.27 -9.12 -1.66
CA VAL A 73 -4.15 -9.76 -0.95
C VAL A 73 -4.57 -11.07 -0.28
N ARG A 74 -5.83 -11.21 0.17
CA ARG A 74 -6.35 -12.48 0.71
C ARG A 74 -6.50 -13.53 -0.38
N ARG A 75 -6.86 -13.11 -1.59
CA ARG A 75 -6.95 -14.02 -2.74
C ARG A 75 -5.58 -14.55 -3.14
N ASP A 76 -4.57 -13.69 -3.11
CA ASP A 76 -3.20 -14.05 -3.49
C ASP A 76 -2.45 -14.82 -2.39
N ASN A 77 -2.65 -14.43 -1.12
CA ASN A 77 -2.00 -15.05 0.05
C ASN A 77 -3.07 -15.39 1.10
N PRO A 78 -3.77 -16.53 0.95
CA PRO A 78 -4.85 -16.91 1.88
C PRO A 78 -4.34 -17.24 3.30
N ASP A 79 -3.09 -17.68 3.42
CA ASP A 79 -2.50 -18.13 4.68
C ASP A 79 -1.97 -16.98 5.55
N ILE A 80 -1.81 -15.79 4.96
CA ILE A 80 -1.22 -14.62 5.63
C ILE A 80 -2.32 -13.60 5.95
N PRO A 81 -2.37 -13.06 7.18
CA PRO A 81 -3.30 -11.98 7.50
C PRO A 81 -3.13 -10.80 6.54
N ALA A 82 -4.23 -10.40 5.90
CA ALA A 82 -4.25 -9.33 4.89
C ALA A 82 -3.50 -8.07 5.32
N VAL A 83 -3.56 -7.72 6.61
CA VAL A 83 -2.84 -6.58 7.19
C VAL A 83 -1.34 -6.67 6.97
N ILE A 84 -0.74 -7.85 7.20
CA ILE A 84 0.70 -8.09 7.05
C ILE A 84 1.07 -8.03 5.56
N THR A 85 0.29 -8.68 4.70
CA THR A 85 0.52 -8.65 3.25
C THR A 85 0.41 -7.22 2.70
N CYS A 86 -0.57 -6.44 3.18
CA CYS A 86 -0.70 -5.03 2.81
C CYS A 86 0.52 -4.21 3.22
N TYR A 87 1.08 -4.42 4.42
CA TYR A 87 2.32 -3.78 4.85
C TYR A 87 3.51 -4.17 3.98
N GLN A 88 3.69 -5.47 3.73
CA GLN A 88 4.78 -5.97 2.88
C GLN A 88 4.72 -5.35 1.49
N TYR A 89 3.55 -5.35 0.88
CA TYR A 89 3.35 -4.81 -0.47
C TYR A 89 3.56 -3.29 -0.50
N TYR A 90 3.12 -2.58 0.54
CA TYR A 90 3.35 -1.13 0.65
C TYR A 90 4.84 -0.83 0.68
N TRP A 91 5.59 -1.48 1.56
CA TRP A 91 7.04 -1.31 1.67
C TRP A 91 7.77 -1.73 0.41
N HIS A 92 7.34 -2.82 -0.24
CA HIS A 92 7.93 -3.24 -1.51
C HIS A 92 7.72 -2.19 -2.62
N SER A 93 6.54 -1.57 -2.66
CA SER A 93 6.21 -0.52 -3.64
C SER A 93 7.00 0.78 -3.50
N MET A 94 7.67 0.99 -2.36
CA MET A 94 8.59 2.12 -2.19
C MET A 94 9.86 1.93 -3.03
N PHE A 95 10.28 0.68 -3.23
CA PHE A 95 11.49 0.34 -3.98
C PHE A 95 11.18 -0.04 -5.44
N ASP A 96 10.09 -0.77 -5.69
CA ASP A 96 9.65 -1.14 -7.04
C ASP A 96 8.18 -0.77 -7.25
N ARG A 97 7.97 0.41 -7.83
CA ARG A 97 6.65 0.95 -8.13
C ARG A 97 5.94 0.14 -9.23
N GLN A 98 6.68 -0.25 -10.26
CA GLN A 98 6.13 -1.00 -11.38
C GLN A 98 5.71 -2.42 -10.97
N TRP A 99 6.43 -3.03 -10.02
CA TRP A 99 6.01 -4.31 -9.44
C TRP A 99 4.62 -4.21 -8.83
N LEU A 100 4.31 -3.11 -8.13
CA LEU A 100 3.00 -2.92 -7.52
C LEU A 100 1.90 -2.87 -8.59
N LEU A 101 2.11 -2.14 -9.68
CA LEU A 101 1.17 -2.10 -10.80
C LEU A 101 0.98 -3.45 -11.46
N ARG A 102 2.08 -4.13 -11.83
CA ARG A 102 2.04 -5.47 -12.46
C ARG A 102 1.36 -6.51 -11.58
N THR A 103 1.52 -6.38 -10.28
CA THR A 103 0.96 -7.31 -9.30
C THR A 103 -0.53 -7.03 -9.12
N GLY A 104 -0.92 -5.76 -8.94
CA GLY A 104 -2.34 -5.38 -8.84
C GLY A 104 -3.13 -5.68 -10.12
N THR A 105 -2.60 -5.41 -11.31
CA THR A 105 -3.27 -5.73 -12.58
C THR A 105 -3.44 -7.23 -12.78
N ARG A 106 -2.44 -8.05 -12.42
CA ARG A 106 -2.55 -9.52 -12.44
C ARG A 106 -3.64 -10.05 -11.50
N MET A 107 -3.81 -9.43 -10.34
CA MET A 107 -4.84 -9.83 -9.39
C MET A 107 -6.26 -9.43 -9.84
N ILE A 108 -6.39 -8.35 -10.61
CA ILE A 108 -7.66 -7.88 -11.18
C ILE A 108 -8.04 -8.68 -12.44
N ALA A 109 -7.06 -9.08 -13.26
CA ALA A 109 -7.29 -9.77 -14.53
C ALA A 109 -7.54 -11.29 -14.41
N ARG A 110 -7.44 -11.86 -13.20
CA ARG A 110 -7.75 -13.27 -12.89
C ARG A 110 -9.15 -13.40 -12.31
#